data_AF-A0A0F9QHM2-F1
#
_entry.id   AF-A0A0F9QHM2-F1
#
_cell.length_a   1.000
_cell.length_b   1.000
_cell.length_c   1.000
_cell.angle_alpha   90.00
_cell.angle_beta   90.00
_cell.angle_gamma   90.00
#
_symmetry.space_group_name_H-M   'P 1'
#
loop_
_entity.id
_entity.type
_entity.pdbx_description
1 polymer ?
#
loop_
_entity_poly.entity_id
_entity_poly.type
_entity_poly.pdbx_seq_one_letter_code
_entity_poly.pdbx_strand_id
1 'polypeptide(L)' 'MKWQKWFKGLMSAAIGGAANSITVMAIDPTQFNLQDGIKKLGIVALVSSIISVAMYLKSSPVPD' A
#
# COMPACT_ATOMS: atom_id res chain seq x y z
N MET A 1 18.23 -13.91 9.74
CA MET A 1 16.81 -13.95 10.16
C MET A 1 16.20 -12.58 10.41
N LYS A 2 16.85 -11.73 11.22
CA LYS A 2 16.44 -10.36 11.56
C LYS A 2 16.16 -9.44 10.36
N TRP A 3 17.14 -9.32 9.46
CA TRP A 3 17.00 -8.60 8.19
C TRP A 3 15.83 -9.07 7.32
N GLN A 4 15.64 -10.39 7.24
CA GLN A 4 14.55 -10.98 6.46
C GLN A 4 13.18 -10.63 7.05
N LYS A 5 13.04 -10.60 8.37
CA LYS A 5 11.79 -10.19 9.03
C LYS A 5 11.49 -8.72 8.78
N TRP A 6 12.49 -7.85 8.90
CA TRP A 6 12.31 -6.42 8.62
C TRP A 6 11.88 -6.18 7.17
N PHE A 7 12.54 -6.84 6.22
CA PHE A 7 12.19 -6.69 4.79
C PHE A 7 10.79 -7.24 4.48
N LYS A 8 10.40 -8.36 5.10
CA LYS A 8 9.02 -8.88 5.00
C LYS A 8 8.00 -7.89 5.59
N GLY A 9 8.33 -7.22 6.69
CA GLY A 9 7.52 -6.16 7.26
C GLY A 9 7.33 -4.98 6.30
N LEU A 10 8.42 -4.52 5.68
CA LEU A 10 8.38 -3.47 4.66
C LEU A 10 7.49 -3.85 3.46
N MET A 11 7.63 -5.07 2.96
CA MET A 11 6.79 -5.59 1.88
C MET A 11 5.33 -5.73 2.30
N SER A 12 5.08 -6.19 3.52
CA SER A 12 3.71 -6.27 4.06
C SER A 12 3.06 -4.89 4.17
N ALA A 13 3.82 -3.85 4.54
CA ALA A 13 3.34 -2.49 4.61
C ALA A 13 3.02 -1.93 3.21
N ALA A 14 3.84 -2.23 2.21
CA ALA A 14 3.58 -1.85 0.82
C ALA A 14 2.29 -2.49 0.29
N ILE A 15 2.13 -3.81 0.48
CA ILE A 15 0.95 -4.56 0.04
C ILE A 15 -0.30 -4.09 0.80
N GLY A 16 -0.19 -3.90 2.12
CA GLY A 16 -1.28 -3.40 2.95
C GLY A 16 -1.72 -1.99 2.54
N GLY A 17 -0.78 -1.10 2.23
CA GLY A 17 -1.10 0.22 1.70
C GLY A 17 -1.77 0.15 0.33
N ALA A 18 -1.31 -0.72 -0.57
CA ALA A 18 -1.93 -0.90 -1.87
C ALA A 18 -3.39 -1.40 -1.76
N ALA A 19 -3.71 -2.21 -0.74
CA ALA A 19 -5.06 -2.71 -0.49
C ALA A 19 -6.10 -1.61 -0.20
N ASN A 20 -5.68 -0.39 0.18
CA ASN A 20 -6.59 0.76 0.32
C ASN A 20 -7.30 1.11 -0.99
N SER A 21 -6.77 0.68 -2.14
CA SER A 21 -7.46 0.81 -3.44
C SER A 21 -8.80 0.05 -3.48
N ILE A 22 -8.95 -1.02 -2.71
CA ILE A 22 -10.22 -1.78 -2.58
C ILE A 22 -11.27 -0.92 -1.87
N THR A 23 -10.86 -0.16 -0.85
CA THR A 23 -11.76 0.71 -0.09
C THR A 23 -12.39 1.79 -0.98
N VAL A 24 -11.60 2.44 -1.84
CA VAL A 24 -12.13 3.47 -2.75
C VAL A 24 -13.02 2.88 -3.85
N MET A 25 -12.77 1.64 -4.27
CA MET A 25 -13.64 0.91 -5.19
C MET A 25 -15.01 0.60 -4.57
N ALA A 26 -15.06 0.36 -3.26
CA ALA A 26 -16.32 0.16 -2.54
C ALA A 26 -17.10 1.47 -2.30
N ILE A 27 -16.40 2.58 -2.09
CA ILE A 27 -17.02 3.88 -1.77
C ILE A 27 -17.50 4.62 -3.04
N ASP A 28 -16.70 4.61 -4.11
CA ASP A 28 -17.04 5.23 -5.40
C ASP A 28 -16.63 4.32 -6.57
N PRO A 29 -17.44 3.30 -6.88
CA PRO A 29 -17.17 2.36 -7.98
C PRO A 29 -17.25 3.02 -9.36
N THR A 30 -17.85 4.20 -9.49
CA THR A 30 -17.96 4.89 -10.79
C THR A 30 -16.62 5.48 -11.21
N GLN A 31 -15.85 6.00 -10.25
CA GLN A 31 -14.52 6.57 -10.49
C GLN A 31 -13.40 5.56 -10.31
N PHE A 32 -13.58 4.59 -9.42
CA PHE A 32 -12.56 3.63 -9.01
C PHE A 32 -13.02 2.20 -9.31
N ASN A 33 -12.95 1.79 -10.58
CA ASN A 33 -13.25 0.43 -11.03
C ASN A 33 -12.12 -0.17 -11.87
N LEU A 34 -12.23 -1.45 -12.19
CA LEU A 34 -11.24 -2.21 -12.95
C LEU A 34 -11.27 -1.97 -14.46
N GLN A 35 -12.25 -1.21 -14.96
CA GLN A 35 -12.45 -0.99 -16.40
C GLN A 35 -11.83 0.37 -16.79
N ASP A 36 -12.52 1.46 -16.51
CA ASP A 36 -12.06 2.82 -16.84
C ASP A 36 -11.30 3.48 -15.67
N GLY A 37 -11.53 3.00 -14.44
CA GLY A 37 -10.94 3.56 -13.22
C GLY A 37 -9.57 3.01 -12.86
N ILE A 38 -9.01 2.06 -13.61
CA ILE A 38 -7.83 1.29 -13.21
C ILE A 38 -6.59 2.16 -13.03
N LYS A 39 -6.46 3.23 -13.82
CA LYS A 39 -5.38 4.21 -13.69
C LYS A 39 -5.47 4.96 -12.35
N LYS A 40 -6.68 5.36 -11.94
CA LYS A 40 -6.92 6.03 -10.66
C LYS A 40 -6.69 5.07 -9.49
N LEU A 41 -7.17 3.83 -9.60
CA LEU A 41 -6.90 2.76 -8.63
C LEU A 41 -5.40 2.52 -8.45
N GLY A 42 -4.65 2.45 -9.55
CA GLY A 42 -3.19 2.30 -9.52
C GLY A 42 -2.49 3.46 -8.80
N ILE A 43 -2.94 4.69 -9.02
CA ILE A 43 -2.41 5.87 -8.30
C ILE A 43 -2.72 5.76 -6.81
N VAL A 44 -3.95 5.41 -6.42
CA VAL A 44 -4.32 5.24 -4.99
C VAL A 44 -3.48 4.15 -4.34
N ALA A 45 -3.34 3.00 -5.00
CA ALA A 45 -2.53 1.89 -4.51
C ALA A 45 -1.06 2.31 -4.33
N LEU A 46 -0.49 3.01 -5.32
CA LEU A 46 0.90 3.48 -5.29
C LEU A 46 1.13 4.52 -4.17
N VAL A 47 0.29 5.55 -4.08
CA VAL A 47 0.44 6.59 -3.04
C VAL A 47 0.23 5.99 -1.65
N SER A 48 -0.79 5.16 -1.47
CA SER A 48 -1.09 4.53 -0.18
C SER A 48 -0.02 3.54 0.26
N SER A 49 0.58 2.79 -0.69
CA SER A 49 1.72 1.91 -0.41
C SER A 49 2.97 2.70 0.01
N ILE A 50 3.30 3.79 -0.68
CA ILE A 50 4.43 4.67 -0.30
C ILE A 50 4.23 5.23 1.11
N ILE A 51 3.04 5.73 1.43
CA ILE A 51 2.72 6.26 2.76
C ILE A 51 2.86 5.16 3.83
N SER A 52 2.32 3.96 3.56
CA SER A 52 2.38 2.84 4.50
C SER A 52 3.81 2.34 4.72
N VAL A 53 4.62 2.30 3.67
CA VAL A 53 6.05 2.00 3.74
C VAL A 53 6.78 3.06 4.57
N ALA A 54 6.52 4.34 4.33
CA ALA A 54 7.11 5.43 5.10
C ALA A 54 6.74 5.35 6.59
N MET A 55 5.49 5.00 6.91
CA MET A 55 5.06 4.75 8.28
C MET A 55 5.75 3.53 8.92
N TYR A 56 5.93 2.46 8.17
CA TYR A 56 6.69 1.30 8.63
C TYR A 56 8.14 1.68 8.92
N LEU A 57 8.80 2.42 8.02
CA LEU A 57 10.16 2.90 8.24
C LEU A 57 10.26 3.86 9.44
N LYS A 58 9.25 4.70 9.66
CA LYS A 58 9.20 5.59 10.83
C LYS A 58 9.14 4.80 12.15
N SER A 59 8.41 3.69 12.18
CA SER A 59 8.27 2.85 13.39
C SER A 59 9.38 1.80 13.53
N SER A 60 9.99 1.35 12.42
CA SER A 60 11.05 0.34 12.35
C SER A 60 12.18 0.82 11.42
N PRO A 61 13.00 1.81 11.83
CA PRO A 61 13.95 2.50 10.95
C PRO A 61 15.14 1.65 10.52
N VAL A 62 15.56 0.71 11.37
CA VAL A 62 16.64 -0.24 11.08
C VAL A 62 16.19 -1.67 11.33
N PRO A 63 16.80 -2.66 10.67
CA PRO A 63 16.54 -4.07 10.96
C PRO A 63 17.10 -4.44 12.34
N ASP A 64 16.22 -4.73 13.29
CA ASP A 64 16.58 -5.20 14.63
C ASP A 64 17.26 -6.57 14.64
#